data_AF-A0A6G9H2T3-F1
#
_entry.id   AF-A0A6G9H2T3-F1
#
_cell.length_a   1.000
_cell.length_b   1.000
_cell.length_c   1.000
_cell.angle_alpha   90.00
_cell.angle_beta   90.00
_cell.angle_gamma   90.00
#
_symmetry.space_group_name_H-M   'P 1'
#
loop_
_entity.id
_entity.type
_entity.pdbx_description
1 polymer ?
#
loop_
_entity_poly.entity_id
_entity_poly.type
_entity_poly.pdbx_seq_one_letter_code
_entity_poly.pdbx_strand_id
1 'polypeptide(L)'
;MPQFIAPDVLVHASFLDAMGEFVEEGDGERSLLVHEMERYAGSWHRADVFAGYVERLNAEPLEETPRVEGWVPSTTLWYVEGDTFLGRLAIRHRLNPFLRELGGHIGYAVRPTARRRGYATAMLAGSLPVARRIGIDPVLVTCDTTNTASRKVIEAVGGVLEDQRGGKLRFWIRTGS
;
A
#
# COMPACT_ATOMS: atom_id res chain seq x y z
N MET A 1 -0.59 -0.16 20.46
CA MET A 1 0.08 0.85 19.64
C MET A 1 0.14 0.33 18.21
N PRO A 2 -0.24 1.15 17.23
CA PRO A 2 -0.20 0.76 15.83
C PRO A 2 1.24 0.55 15.33
N GLN A 3 1.45 -0.47 14.49
CA GLN A 3 2.75 -0.81 13.92
C GLN A 3 2.62 -1.54 12.58
N PHE A 4 3.72 -1.61 11.82
CA PHE A 4 3.80 -2.47 10.65
C PHE A 4 4.11 -3.91 11.02
N ILE A 5 3.43 -4.84 10.35
CA ILE A 5 3.74 -6.27 10.33
C ILE A 5 3.80 -6.76 8.88
N ALA A 6 4.41 -7.92 8.66
CA ALA A 6 4.14 -8.70 7.47
C ALA A 6 2.67 -9.16 7.47
N PRO A 7 2.03 -9.34 6.30
CA PRO A 7 0.72 -9.98 6.20
C PRO A 7 0.63 -11.23 7.06
N ASP A 8 -0.43 -11.32 7.87
CA ASP A 8 -0.60 -12.36 8.87
C ASP A 8 -2.08 -12.77 9.01
N VAL A 9 -2.33 -14.05 9.24
CA VAL A 9 -3.68 -14.59 9.40
C VAL A 9 -4.38 -14.07 10.66
N LEU A 10 -3.65 -13.55 11.65
CA LEU A 10 -4.19 -13.05 12.91
C LEU A 10 -5.23 -11.93 12.73
N VAL A 11 -5.09 -11.10 11.69
CA VAL A 11 -6.03 -9.98 11.47
C VAL A 11 -7.23 -10.36 10.61
N HIS A 12 -7.45 -11.65 10.32
CA HIS A 12 -8.45 -12.13 9.35
C HIS A 12 -9.84 -11.50 9.54
N ALA A 13 -10.40 -11.57 10.74
CA ALA A 13 -11.73 -11.01 11.02
C ALA A 13 -11.77 -9.49 10.76
N SER A 14 -10.82 -8.74 11.34
CA SER A 14 -10.77 -7.28 11.16
C SER A 14 -10.43 -6.86 9.72
N PHE A 15 -9.72 -7.70 8.96
CA PHE A 15 -9.45 -7.47 7.55
C PHE A 15 -10.74 -7.56 6.74
N LEU A 16 -11.60 -8.55 7.00
CA LEU A 16 -12.89 -8.68 6.32
C LEU A 16 -13.79 -7.47 6.55
N ASP A 17 -13.88 -7.00 7.80
CA ASP A 17 -14.62 -5.78 8.13
C ASP A 17 -14.07 -4.57 7.34
N ALA A 18 -12.74 -4.42 7.32
CA ALA A 18 -12.09 -3.34 6.58
C ALA A 18 -12.37 -3.43 5.07
N MET A 19 -12.40 -4.64 4.49
CA MET A 19 -12.74 -4.81 3.07
C MET A 19 -14.21 -4.43 2.81
N GLY A 20 -15.13 -4.74 3.74
CA GLY A 20 -16.52 -4.27 3.67
C GLY A 20 -16.60 -2.75 3.63
N GLU A 21 -15.86 -2.06 4.51
CA GLU A 21 -15.81 -0.60 4.53
C GLU A 21 -15.26 0.00 3.22
N PHE A 22 -14.21 -0.60 2.64
CA PHE A 22 -13.67 -0.15 1.35
C PHE A 22 -14.67 -0.34 0.21
N VAL A 23 -15.48 -1.41 0.23
CA VAL A 23 -16.55 -1.63 -0.76
C VAL A 23 -17.62 -0.54 -0.63
N GLU A 24 -18.06 -0.25 0.60
CA GLU A 24 -19.10 0.76 0.87
C GLU A 24 -18.68 2.18 0.46
N GLU A 25 -17.40 2.51 0.61
CA GLU A 25 -16.87 3.82 0.25
C GLU A 25 -16.70 4.03 -1.27
N GLY A 26 -16.41 2.99 -2.03
CA GLY A 26 -16.21 3.04 -3.49
C GLY A 26 -14.76 3.25 -3.95
N ASP A 27 -14.58 3.70 -5.20
CA ASP A 27 -13.36 3.47 -5.98
C ASP A 27 -12.09 4.27 -5.59
N GLY A 28 -12.14 5.17 -4.61
CA GLY A 28 -11.02 6.07 -4.28
C GLY A 28 -9.73 5.35 -3.88
N GLU A 29 -9.71 4.71 -2.72
CA GLU A 29 -8.55 3.93 -2.24
C GLU A 29 -8.59 2.45 -2.69
N ARG A 30 -9.71 2.03 -3.29
CA ARG A 30 -9.90 0.68 -3.83
C ARG A 30 -8.83 0.31 -4.84
N SER A 31 -8.28 1.28 -5.59
CA SER A 31 -7.27 1.05 -6.63
C SER A 31 -6.10 0.14 -6.20
N LEU A 32 -5.67 0.20 -4.93
CA LEU A 32 -4.60 -0.65 -4.40
C LEU A 32 -5.02 -2.09 -4.07
N LEU A 33 -6.33 -2.35 -4.03
CA LEU A 33 -6.96 -3.61 -3.67
C LEU A 33 -7.82 -4.19 -4.80
N VAL A 34 -8.03 -3.47 -5.92
CA VAL A 34 -8.97 -3.88 -6.98
C VAL A 34 -8.72 -5.31 -7.44
N HIS A 35 -7.48 -5.64 -7.81
CA HIS A 35 -7.13 -6.95 -8.34
C HIS A 35 -7.35 -8.07 -7.30
N GLU A 36 -6.99 -7.80 -6.04
CA GLU A 36 -7.19 -8.75 -4.96
C GLU A 36 -8.68 -8.91 -4.63
N MET A 37 -9.45 -7.83 -4.62
CA MET A 37 -10.89 -7.87 -4.38
C MET A 37 -11.62 -8.63 -5.50
N GLU A 38 -11.29 -8.37 -6.76
CA GLU A 38 -11.85 -9.11 -7.90
C GLU A 38 -11.62 -10.62 -7.77
N ARG A 39 -10.44 -11.02 -7.28
CA ARG A 39 -10.07 -12.43 -7.16
C ARG A 39 -10.58 -13.11 -5.90
N TYR A 40 -10.65 -12.40 -4.77
CA TYR A 40 -10.80 -13.02 -3.45
C TYR A 40 -11.97 -12.49 -2.62
N ALA A 41 -12.64 -11.39 -3.00
CA ALA A 41 -13.68 -10.79 -2.15
C ALA A 41 -14.80 -11.79 -1.77
N GLY A 42 -15.16 -12.68 -2.70
CA GLY A 42 -16.17 -13.72 -2.46
C GLY A 42 -15.71 -14.91 -1.62
N SER A 43 -14.42 -15.04 -1.30
CA SER A 43 -13.83 -16.24 -0.70
C SER A 43 -12.91 -15.98 0.48
N TRP A 44 -12.50 -14.73 0.73
CA TRP A 44 -11.68 -14.38 1.88
C TRP A 44 -12.30 -14.76 3.23
N HIS A 45 -13.62 -14.91 3.35
CA HIS A 45 -14.26 -15.39 4.60
C HIS A 45 -13.82 -16.81 4.99
N ARG A 46 -13.27 -17.59 4.07
CA ARG A 46 -12.72 -18.92 4.34
C ARG A 46 -11.26 -18.82 4.79
N ALA A 47 -10.95 -19.46 5.92
CA ALA A 47 -9.62 -19.38 6.53
C ALA A 47 -8.50 -19.94 5.63
N ASP A 48 -8.75 -21.03 4.91
CA ASP A 48 -7.79 -21.65 3.98
C ASP A 48 -7.43 -20.71 2.81
N VAL A 49 -8.44 -20.03 2.26
CA VAL A 49 -8.25 -19.06 1.19
C VAL A 49 -7.51 -17.82 1.69
N PHE A 50 -7.84 -17.34 2.89
CA PHE A 50 -7.15 -16.20 3.49
C PHE A 50 -5.68 -16.51 3.80
N ALA A 51 -5.40 -17.70 4.35
CA ALA A 51 -4.04 -18.15 4.60
C ALA A 51 -3.22 -18.22 3.30
N GLY A 52 -3.74 -18.83 2.24
CA GLY A 52 -3.07 -18.85 0.94
C GLY A 52 -2.87 -17.47 0.32
N TYR A 53 -3.79 -16.53 0.56
CA TYR A 53 -3.63 -15.12 0.17
C TYR A 53 -2.48 -14.44 0.92
N VAL A 54 -2.39 -14.64 2.24
CA VAL A 54 -1.31 -14.13 3.09
C VAL A 54 0.04 -14.70 2.66
N GLU A 55 0.14 -16.01 2.45
CA GLU A 55 1.36 -16.67 1.95
C GLU A 55 1.81 -16.08 0.62
N ARG A 56 0.88 -15.87 -0.31
CA ARG A 56 1.16 -15.25 -1.60
C ARG A 56 1.73 -13.84 -1.45
N LEU A 57 1.12 -12.99 -0.61
CA LEU A 57 1.63 -11.63 -0.35
C LEU A 57 3.05 -11.65 0.24
N ASN A 58 3.33 -12.61 1.13
CA ASN A 58 4.64 -12.76 1.75
C ASN A 58 5.71 -13.26 0.76
N ALA A 59 5.31 -13.92 -0.33
CA ALA A 59 6.20 -14.35 -1.41
C ALA A 59 6.43 -13.29 -2.51
N GLU A 60 5.56 -12.28 -2.65
CA GLU A 60 5.67 -11.21 -3.66
C GLU A 60 7.01 -10.43 -3.68
N PRO A 61 7.78 -10.30 -2.57
CA PRO A 61 9.09 -9.68 -2.61
C PRO A 61 10.16 -10.45 -3.40
N LEU A 62 9.98 -11.76 -3.60
CA LEU A 62 10.98 -12.63 -4.24
C LEU A 62 10.90 -12.50 -5.76
N GLU A 63 12.03 -12.43 -6.47
CA GLU A 63 12.09 -12.27 -7.94
C GLU A 63 11.53 -13.49 -8.68
N GLU A 64 11.70 -14.68 -8.12
CA GLU A 64 11.24 -15.96 -8.66
C GLU A 64 9.73 -16.19 -8.53
N THR A 65 9.03 -15.43 -7.67
CA THR A 65 7.59 -15.60 -7.46
C THR A 65 6.83 -15.29 -8.75
N PRO A 66 5.99 -16.22 -9.25
CA PRO A 66 5.18 -15.97 -10.45
C PRO A 66 4.27 -14.75 -10.28
N ARG A 67 4.28 -13.86 -11.27
CA ARG A 67 3.48 -12.63 -11.27
C ARG A 67 2.92 -12.32 -12.65
N VAL A 68 1.87 -11.51 -12.69
CA VAL A 68 1.27 -11.02 -13.93
C VAL A 68 2.32 -10.23 -14.72
N GLU A 69 2.28 -10.33 -16.05
CA GLU A 69 3.17 -9.57 -16.91
C GLU A 69 3.07 -8.06 -16.62
N GLY A 70 4.22 -7.39 -16.59
CA GLY A 70 4.32 -5.99 -16.22
C GLY A 70 4.33 -5.72 -14.71
N TRP A 71 3.98 -6.67 -13.86
CA TRP A 71 4.12 -6.49 -12.40
C TRP A 71 5.57 -6.65 -11.97
N VAL A 72 5.92 -6.01 -10.86
CA VAL A 72 7.26 -6.03 -10.26
C VAL A 72 7.16 -6.63 -8.85
N PRO A 73 8.25 -7.19 -8.30
CA PRO A 73 8.32 -7.56 -6.90
C PRO A 73 7.91 -6.42 -6.00
N SER A 74 7.20 -6.77 -4.93
CA SER A 74 6.59 -5.79 -4.04
C SER A 74 6.58 -6.32 -2.62
N THR A 75 7.00 -5.49 -1.67
CA THR A 75 6.81 -5.75 -0.25
C THR A 75 5.49 -5.16 0.20
N THR A 76 4.57 -6.02 0.59
CA THR A 76 3.32 -5.61 1.25
C THR A 76 3.53 -5.60 2.76
N LEU A 77 3.14 -4.51 3.41
CA LEU A 77 3.12 -4.33 4.86
C LEU A 77 1.68 -4.04 5.30
N TRP A 78 1.26 -4.63 6.40
CA TRP A 78 -0.01 -4.32 7.05
C TRP A 78 0.22 -3.48 8.28
N TYR A 79 -0.59 -2.44 8.45
CA TYR A 79 -0.56 -1.58 9.61
C TYR A 79 -1.66 -2.03 10.56
N VAL A 80 -1.29 -2.38 11.79
CA VAL A 80 -2.18 -3.06 12.73
C VAL A 80 -2.05 -2.51 14.14
N GLU A 81 -3.11 -2.65 14.93
CA GLU A 81 -3.05 -2.52 16.40
C GLU A 81 -3.61 -3.78 17.05
N GLY A 82 -2.73 -4.61 17.61
CA GLY A 82 -3.09 -5.99 17.97
C GLY A 82 -3.59 -6.74 16.73
N ASP A 83 -4.77 -7.35 16.84
CA ASP A 83 -5.40 -8.10 15.75
C ASP A 83 -6.30 -7.22 14.86
N THR A 84 -6.26 -5.90 15.06
CA THR A 84 -7.06 -4.94 14.28
C THR A 84 -6.28 -4.44 13.07
N PHE A 85 -6.80 -4.72 11.88
CA PHE A 85 -6.28 -4.16 10.63
C PHE A 85 -6.64 -2.68 10.50
N LEU A 86 -5.64 -1.83 10.27
CA LEU A 86 -5.79 -0.38 10.13
C LEU A 86 -5.44 0.15 8.73
N GLY A 87 -4.73 -0.64 7.92
CA GLY A 87 -4.38 -0.25 6.56
C GLY A 87 -3.32 -1.16 5.95
N ARG A 88 -3.03 -0.93 4.68
CA ARG A 88 -1.93 -1.59 3.96
C ARG A 88 -1.04 -0.59 3.27
N LEU A 89 0.21 -1.00 3.06
CA LEU A 89 1.18 -0.29 2.26
C LEU A 89 1.93 -1.28 1.37
N ALA A 90 2.16 -0.92 0.12
CA ALA A 90 2.94 -1.69 -0.83
C ALA A 90 4.18 -0.88 -1.24
N ILE A 91 5.35 -1.51 -1.21
CA ILE A 91 6.63 -0.97 -1.69
C ILE A 91 7.04 -1.79 -2.91
N ARG A 92 6.86 -1.23 -4.09
CA ARG A 92 7.29 -1.81 -5.36
C ARG A 92 8.81 -1.66 -5.49
N HIS A 93 9.51 -2.75 -5.76
CA HIS A 93 10.98 -2.79 -5.70
C HIS A 93 11.67 -2.07 -6.85
N ARG A 94 10.95 -1.79 -7.93
CA ARG A 94 11.45 -1.06 -9.11
C ARG A 94 10.31 -0.35 -9.84
N LEU A 95 10.66 0.68 -10.61
CA LEU A 95 9.72 1.35 -11.52
C LEU A 95 9.85 0.80 -12.94
N ASN A 96 8.78 0.19 -13.43
CA ASN A 96 8.58 0.00 -14.88
C ASN A 96 8.05 1.33 -15.51
N PRO A 97 7.84 1.41 -16.84
CA PRO A 97 7.35 2.63 -17.48
C PRO A 97 6.04 3.16 -16.86
N PHE A 98 5.05 2.30 -16.65
CA PHE A 98 3.77 2.68 -16.03
C PHE A 98 3.92 3.22 -14.61
N LEU A 99 4.71 2.54 -13.77
CA LEU A 99 4.96 2.94 -12.38
C LEU A 99 5.74 4.24 -12.31
N ARG A 100 6.64 4.51 -13.26
CA ARG A 100 7.38 5.78 -13.33
C ARG A 100 6.45 6.96 -13.64
N GLU A 101 5.37 6.73 -14.38
CA GLU A 101 4.42 7.78 -14.75
C GLU A 101 3.28 7.94 -13.76
N LEU A 102 2.65 6.85 -13.32
CA LEU A 102 1.37 6.91 -12.62
C LEU A 102 1.37 6.23 -11.25
N GLY A 103 2.20 5.21 -11.03
CA GLY A 103 2.10 4.33 -9.85
C GLY A 103 3.02 4.65 -8.68
N GLY A 104 4.25 5.07 -8.95
CA GLY A 104 5.31 5.23 -7.95
C GLY A 104 5.79 3.92 -7.32
N HIS A 105 6.75 4.05 -6.40
CA HIS A 105 7.26 2.97 -5.59
C HIS A 105 6.29 2.60 -4.47
N ILE A 106 5.67 3.59 -3.82
CA ILE A 106 4.83 3.37 -2.63
C ILE A 106 3.37 3.67 -2.93
N GLY A 107 2.49 2.74 -2.57
CA GLY A 107 1.05 2.96 -2.48
C GLY A 107 0.54 2.54 -1.10
N TYR A 108 -0.40 3.29 -0.53
CA TYR A 108 -0.98 2.98 0.78
C TYR A 108 -2.48 3.27 0.81
N ALA A 109 -3.20 2.52 1.64
CA ALA A 109 -4.61 2.72 1.93
C ALA A 109 -4.84 2.56 3.44
N VAL A 110 -5.61 3.46 4.02
CA VAL A 110 -5.98 3.43 5.44
C VAL A 110 -7.43 2.99 5.53
N ARG A 111 -7.73 2.00 6.40
CA ARG A 111 -9.09 1.54 6.68
C ARG A 111 -10.02 2.75 6.87
N PRO A 112 -11.15 2.86 6.17
CA PRO A 112 -11.98 4.07 6.17
C PRO A 112 -12.34 4.58 7.57
N THR A 113 -12.78 3.69 8.46
CA THR A 113 -13.13 4.04 9.86
C THR A 113 -11.92 4.42 10.73
N ALA A 114 -10.69 4.12 10.30
CA ALA A 114 -9.46 4.44 11.01
C ALA A 114 -8.78 5.75 10.53
N ARG A 115 -9.35 6.44 9.54
CA ARG A 115 -8.78 7.67 8.97
C ARG A 115 -8.88 8.87 9.92
N ARG A 116 -8.19 9.96 9.55
CA ARG A 116 -8.08 11.21 10.33
C ARG A 116 -7.40 11.06 11.70
N ARG A 117 -6.63 9.98 11.88
CA ARG A 117 -5.83 9.67 13.09
C ARG A 117 -4.32 9.80 12.87
N GLY A 118 -3.89 10.36 11.74
CA GLY A 118 -2.47 10.49 11.37
C GLY A 118 -1.81 9.23 10.81
N TYR A 119 -2.57 8.14 10.63
CA TYR A 119 -2.01 6.84 10.21
C TYR A 119 -1.39 6.86 8.81
N ALA A 120 -1.94 7.58 7.84
CA ALA A 120 -1.33 7.69 6.52
C ALA A 120 0.09 8.28 6.58
N THR A 121 0.28 9.35 7.36
CA THR A 121 1.60 9.96 7.60
C THR A 121 2.54 9.01 8.33
N ALA A 122 2.06 8.34 9.39
CA ALA A 122 2.85 7.37 10.14
C ALA A 122 3.28 6.19 9.26
N MET A 123 2.37 5.67 8.43
CA MET A 123 2.62 4.58 7.49
C MET A 123 3.64 4.98 6.43
N LEU A 124 3.46 6.13 5.77
CA LEU A 124 4.39 6.58 4.74
C LEU A 124 5.79 6.82 5.32
N ALA A 125 5.90 7.55 6.44
CA ALA A 125 7.17 7.79 7.11
C ALA A 125 7.84 6.48 7.58
N GLY A 126 7.08 5.59 8.23
CA GLY A 126 7.56 4.31 8.72
C GLY A 126 7.98 3.32 7.62
N SER A 127 7.51 3.53 6.39
CA SER A 127 7.90 2.70 5.24
C SER A 127 9.25 3.07 4.63
N LEU A 128 9.74 4.31 4.83
CA LEU A 128 10.99 4.78 4.22
C LEU A 128 12.22 3.95 4.65
N PRO A 129 12.42 3.60 5.93
CA PRO A 129 13.50 2.70 6.33
C PRO A 129 13.39 1.30 5.71
N VAL A 130 12.18 0.83 5.39
CA VAL A 130 11.98 -0.44 4.70
C VAL A 130 12.40 -0.34 3.23
N ALA A 131 11.95 0.70 2.52
CA ALA A 131 12.34 0.95 1.14
C ALA A 131 13.87 1.08 0.99
N ARG A 132 14.52 1.77 1.93
CA ARG A 132 15.98 1.89 1.97
C ARG A 132 16.69 0.56 2.13
N ARG A 133 16.22 -0.33 3.03
CA ARG A 133 16.80 -1.66 3.21
C ARG A 133 16.72 -2.53 1.96
N ILE A 134 15.75 -2.24 1.09
CA ILE A 134 15.58 -2.88 -0.22
C ILE A 134 16.45 -2.20 -1.31
N GLY A 135 17.17 -1.13 -0.98
CA GLY A 135 18.08 -0.42 -1.89
C GLY A 135 17.43 0.70 -2.69
N ILE A 136 16.27 1.20 -2.25
CA ILE A 136 15.52 2.24 -2.96
C ILE A 136 15.73 3.59 -2.29
N ASP A 137 16.48 4.48 -2.93
CA ASP A 137 16.58 5.90 -2.56
C ASP A 137 16.85 6.76 -3.81
N PRO A 138 16.05 7.79 -4.13
CA PRO A 138 14.77 8.17 -3.50
C PRO A 138 13.60 7.26 -3.89
N VAL A 139 12.50 7.33 -3.13
CA VAL A 139 11.21 6.74 -3.51
C VAL A 139 10.35 7.76 -4.27
N LEU A 140 9.59 7.26 -5.24
CA LEU A 140 8.56 8.02 -5.98
C LEU A 140 7.22 7.70 -5.36
N VAL A 141 6.44 8.73 -5.01
CA VAL A 141 5.06 8.58 -4.55
C VAL A 141 4.17 9.44 -5.43
N THR A 142 3.05 8.87 -5.86
CA THR A 142 2.09 9.57 -6.72
C THR A 142 0.73 9.66 -6.03
N CYS A 143 -0.03 10.71 -6.35
CA CYS A 143 -1.42 10.82 -5.95
C CYS A 143 -2.22 11.54 -7.04
N ASP A 144 -3.54 11.37 -7.06
CA ASP A 144 -4.39 12.17 -7.96
C ASP A 144 -4.28 13.66 -7.62
N THR A 145 -4.41 14.50 -8.65
CA THR A 145 -4.40 15.97 -8.49
C THR A 145 -5.53 16.48 -7.62
N THR A 146 -6.62 15.74 -7.54
CA THR A 146 -7.78 16.02 -6.68
C THR A 146 -7.60 15.49 -5.25
N ASN A 147 -6.64 14.58 -5.01
CA ASN A 147 -6.43 13.95 -3.72
C ASN A 147 -5.58 14.83 -2.78
N THR A 148 -6.22 15.86 -2.25
CA THR A 148 -5.61 16.82 -1.32
C THR A 148 -5.09 16.16 -0.04
N ALA A 149 -5.75 15.08 0.43
CA ALA A 149 -5.33 14.37 1.64
C ALA A 149 -3.98 13.67 1.45
N SER A 150 -3.84 12.89 0.37
CA SER A 150 -2.58 12.20 0.05
C SER A 150 -1.45 13.18 -0.25
N ARG A 151 -1.73 14.27 -0.97
CA ARG A 151 -0.77 15.36 -1.17
C ARG A 151 -0.20 15.88 0.15
N LYS A 152 -1.07 16.25 1.10
CA LYS A 152 -0.64 16.75 2.42
C LYS A 152 0.18 15.73 3.20
N VAL A 153 -0.18 14.45 3.11
CA VAL A 153 0.59 13.35 3.73
C VAL A 153 1.99 13.27 3.13
N ILE A 154 2.09 13.28 1.80
CA ILE A 154 3.38 13.18 1.08
C ILE A 154 4.28 14.37 1.40
N GLU A 155 3.75 15.60 1.33
CA GLU A 155 4.48 16.83 1.65
C GLU A 155 4.96 16.82 3.12
N ALA A 156 4.11 16.37 4.06
CA ALA A 156 4.47 16.27 5.48
C ALA A 156 5.60 15.27 5.77
N VAL A 157 5.79 14.27 4.90
CA VAL A 157 6.88 13.27 5.00
C VAL A 157 8.12 13.73 4.21
N GLY A 158 8.13 14.97 3.71
CA GLY A 158 9.28 15.55 3.00
C GLY A 158 9.28 15.27 1.49
N GLY A 159 8.13 14.92 0.91
CA GLY A 159 7.98 14.78 -0.53
C GLY A 159 8.17 16.10 -1.26
N VAL A 160 9.10 16.11 -2.20
CA VAL A 160 9.34 17.23 -3.11
C VAL A 160 8.61 16.95 -4.42
N LEU A 161 7.73 17.87 -4.81
CA LEU A 161 7.00 17.76 -6.08
C LEU A 161 7.99 17.77 -7.25
N GLU A 162 7.94 16.73 -8.07
CA GLU A 162 8.64 16.66 -9.36
C GLU A 162 7.82 17.39 -10.42
N ASP A 163 6.61 16.90 -10.68
CA ASP A 163 5.70 17.43 -11.71
C ASP A 163 4.27 16.88 -11.58
N GLN A 164 3.44 17.23 -12.56
CA GLN A 164 2.10 16.71 -12.78
C GLN A 164 1.98 16.13 -14.19
N ARG A 165 1.55 14.87 -14.32
CA ARG A 165 1.30 14.21 -15.62
C ARG A 165 0.16 13.20 -15.51
N GLY A 166 -0.66 13.08 -16.56
CA GLY A 166 -1.73 12.08 -16.61
C GLY A 166 -2.72 12.14 -15.43
N GLY A 167 -3.00 13.34 -14.89
CA GLY A 167 -3.87 13.52 -13.73
C GLY A 167 -3.24 13.16 -12.37
N LYS A 168 -1.95 12.80 -12.34
CA LYS A 168 -1.20 12.50 -11.11
C LYS A 168 -0.22 13.61 -10.77
N LEU A 169 -0.11 13.92 -9.48
CA LEU A 169 1.02 14.62 -8.90
C LEU A 169 2.09 13.59 -8.52
N ARG A 170 3.35 13.93 -8.75
CA ARG A 170 4.49 13.03 -8.55
C ARG A 170 5.51 13.67 -7.62
N PHE A 171 5.89 12.95 -6.57
CA PHE A 171 6.79 13.45 -5.54
C PHE A 171 7.95 12.49 -5.30
N TRP A 172 9.16 13.03 -5.12
CA TRP A 172 10.30 12.28 -4.63
C TRP A 172 10.49 12.48 -3.14
N ILE A 173 10.70 11.38 -2.41
CA ILE A 173 11.03 11.40 -0.98
C ILE A 173 12.38 10.71 -0.81
N ARG A 174 13.32 11.36 -0.13
CA ARG A 174 14.57 10.72 0.30
C ARG A 174 14.27 9.79 1.46
N THR A 175 14.81 8.57 1.41
CA THR A 175 14.59 7.56 2.45
C THR A 175 15.47 7.75 3.70
N GLY A 176 16.37 8.74 3.66
CA GLY A 176 17.25 9.13 4.77
C GLY A 176 18.58 8.39 4.82
N SER A 177 19.51 8.91 5.62
CA SER A 177 20.85 8.37 5.91
C SER A 177 20.90 7.50 7.15
#